data_AF-A0A348QB05-F1
#
_entry.id   AF-A0A348QB05-F1
#
_cell.length_a   1.000
_cell.length_b   1.000
_cell.length_c   1.000
_cell.angle_alpha   90.00
_cell.angle_beta   90.00
_cell.angle_gamma   90.00
#
_symmetry.space_group_name_H-M   'P 1'
#
loop_
_entity.id
_entity.type
_entity.pdbx_description
1 polymer ?
#
loop_
_entity_poly.entity_id
_entity_poly.type
_entity_poly.pdbx_seq_one_letter_code
_entity_poly.pdbx_strand_id
1 'polypeptide(L)' 'TDCWGILNKSPDDIMCANQRMVIRRKGAGRATVTACTLLVDDPTFELGATLAEATANPVKLNHPWCASFCVLGGGSCSA' A
#
# COMPACT_ATOMS: atom_id res chain seq x y z
N THR A 1 -4.80 -19.07 -5.06
CA THR A 1 -3.54 -18.46 -5.59
C THR A 1 -3.60 -18.22 -7.09
N ASP A 2 -4.57 -18.79 -7.79
CA ASP A 2 -4.62 -18.82 -9.25
C ASP A 2 -5.05 -17.50 -9.90
N CYS A 3 -5.69 -16.59 -9.15
CA CYS A 3 -6.13 -15.29 -9.65
C CYS A 3 -4.98 -14.45 -10.23
N TRP A 4 -3.80 -14.49 -9.60
CA TRP A 4 -2.63 -13.76 -10.09
C TRP A 4 -2.10 -14.31 -11.41
N GLY A 5 -2.19 -15.64 -11.61
CA GLY A 5 -1.86 -16.29 -12.87
C GLY A 5 -2.80 -15.87 -14.00
N ILE A 6 -4.10 -15.74 -13.74
CA ILE A 6 -5.08 -15.22 -14.70
C ILE A 6 -4.73 -13.78 -15.12
N LEU A 7 -4.26 -12.97 -14.19
CA LEU A 7 -3.88 -11.58 -14.43
C LEU A 7 -2.48 -11.41 -15.03
N ASN A 8 -1.69 -12.49 -15.10
CA ASN A 8 -0.29 -12.47 -15.49
C ASN A 8 0.54 -11.40 -14.74
N LYS A 9 0.39 -11.35 -13.40
CA LYS A 9 1.08 -10.41 -12.51
C LYS A 9 1.67 -11.12 -11.30
N SER A 10 2.82 -10.64 -10.80
CA SER A 10 3.32 -11.07 -9.49
C SER A 10 2.66 -10.24 -8.37
N PRO A 11 2.29 -10.86 -7.24
CA PRO A 11 1.91 -10.11 -6.03
C PRO A 11 3.00 -9.14 -5.56
N ASP A 12 4.27 -9.44 -5.83
CA ASP A 12 5.41 -8.61 -5.44
C ASP A 12 5.57 -7.35 -6.32
N ASP A 13 4.91 -7.32 -7.49
CA ASP A 13 4.88 -6.14 -8.37
C ASP A 13 3.87 -5.10 -7.86
N ILE A 14 3.04 -5.43 -6.87
CA ILE A 14 2.07 -4.51 -6.30
C ILE A 14 2.79 -3.49 -5.44
N MET A 15 2.57 -2.19 -5.69
CA MET A 15 3.24 -1.08 -4.98
C MET A 15 3.31 -1.27 -3.46
N CYS A 16 2.19 -1.60 -2.81
CA CYS A 16 2.17 -1.75 -1.35
C CYS A 16 2.77 -3.07 -0.85
N ALA A 17 3.29 -3.94 -1.73
CA ALA A 17 4.09 -5.11 -1.32
C ALA A 17 5.46 -4.68 -0.79
N ASN A 18 6.11 -3.71 -1.44
CA ASN A 18 7.49 -3.31 -1.14
C ASN A 18 7.68 -1.81 -0.86
N GLN A 19 6.73 -0.94 -1.23
CA GLN A 19 6.83 0.50 -1.02
C GLN A 19 6.03 0.94 0.20
N ARG A 20 6.54 1.96 0.90
CA ARG A 20 5.93 2.60 2.07
C ARG A 20 6.07 4.10 1.94
N MET A 21 5.03 4.83 2.35
CA MET A 21 5.09 6.29 2.47
C MET A 21 5.11 6.67 3.95
N VAL A 22 6.00 7.59 4.31
CA VAL A 22 6.06 8.14 5.66
C VAL A 22 5.40 9.50 5.66
N ILE A 23 4.32 9.65 6.40
CA ILE A 23 3.56 10.90 6.51
C ILE A 23 3.69 11.49 7.90
N ARG A 24 3.74 12.82 8.00
CA ARG A 24 3.61 13.52 9.28
C ARG A 24 2.54 14.59 9.13
N ARG A 25 1.40 14.37 9.79
CA ARG A 25 0.30 15.33 9.79
C ARG A 25 0.68 16.57 10.60
N LYS A 26 0.12 17.72 10.20
CA LYS A 26 0.33 18.97 10.93
C LYS A 26 -0.17 18.81 12.37
N GLY A 27 0.67 19.17 13.34
CA GLY A 27 0.36 19.02 14.76
C GLY A 27 0.50 17.60 15.32
N ALA A 28 0.79 16.59 14.49
CA ALA A 28 1.10 15.26 14.98
C ALA A 28 2.48 15.24 15.66
N GLY A 29 2.55 14.65 16.85
CA GLY A 29 3.81 14.52 17.61
C GLY A 29 4.81 13.54 16.99
N ARG A 30 4.40 12.74 16.00
CA ARG A 30 5.24 11.78 15.29
C ARG A 30 4.74 11.55 13.86
N ALA A 31 5.62 10.99 13.03
CA ALA A 31 5.25 10.46 11.72
C ALA A 31 4.61 9.07 11.84
N THR A 32 3.87 8.69 10.81
CA THR A 32 3.26 7.37 10.63
C THR A 32 3.64 6.84 9.26
N VAL A 33 3.78 5.51 9.13
CA VAL A 33 4.02 4.82 7.87
C VAL A 33 2.68 4.34 7.31
N THR A 34 2.38 4.67 6.05
CA THR A 34 1.18 4.21 5.34
C THR A 34 1.54 3.32 4.15
N ALA A 35 0.63 2.40 3.84
CA ALA A 35 0.72 1.48 2.72
C ALA A 35 0.47 2.13 1.35
N CYS A 36 -0.34 3.18 1.28
CA CYS A 36 -0.84 3.71 0.01
C CYS A 36 -0.86 5.24 0.01
N THR A 37 -0.29 5.82 -1.04
CA THR A 37 -0.21 7.27 -1.25
C THR A 37 -1.56 7.89 -1.63
N LEU A 38 -2.48 7.10 -2.16
CA LEU A 38 -3.82 7.56 -2.51
C LEU A 38 -4.72 7.57 -1.27
N LEU A 39 -4.48 6.71 -0.29
CA LEU A 39 -5.34 6.46 0.87
C LEU A 39 -4.79 7.09 2.16
N VAL A 40 -4.21 8.29 2.05
CA VAL A 40 -3.57 8.97 3.19
C VAL A 40 -4.53 9.32 4.33
N ASP A 41 -5.83 9.39 4.05
CA ASP A 41 -6.87 9.72 5.04
C ASP A 41 -7.57 8.48 5.61
N ASP A 42 -7.26 7.28 5.13
CA ASP A 42 -7.83 6.03 5.63
C ASP A 42 -6.89 5.41 6.70
N PRO A 43 -7.26 5.43 7.99
CA PRO A 43 -6.42 4.90 9.06
C PRO A 43 -6.18 3.39 8.93
N THR A 44 -7.01 2.65 8.18
CA THR A 44 -6.81 1.21 7.99
C THR A 44 -5.57 0.88 7.15
N PHE A 45 -5.04 1.85 6.42
CA PHE A 45 -3.80 1.74 5.66
C PHE A 45 -2.57 2.28 6.42
N GLU A 46 -2.74 2.76 7.65
CA GLU A 46 -1.63 3.10 8.55
C GLU A 46 -1.05 1.83 9.18
N LEU A 47 0.24 1.61 8.97
CA LEU A 47 0.91 0.38 9.34
C LEU A 47 1.82 0.52 10.57
N GLY A 48 1.74 1.65 11.27
CA GLY A 48 2.51 1.93 12.48
C GLY A 48 3.45 3.13 12.36
N ALA A 49 4.30 3.31 13.36
CA ALA A 49 5.22 4.44 13.49
C ALA A 49 6.64 4.14 13.01
N THR A 50 6.95 2.88 12.72
CA THR A 50 8.27 2.46 12.25
C THR A 50 8.18 1.60 10.99
N LEU A 51 9.28 1.53 10.23
CA LEU A 51 9.34 0.64 9.06
C LEU A 51 9.23 -0.83 9.46
N ALA A 52 9.76 -1.22 10.63
CA ALA A 52 9.67 -2.59 11.13
C ALA A 52 8.22 -3.00 11.41
N GLU A 53 7.43 -2.13 12.04
CA GLU A 53 5.98 -2.36 12.21
C GLU A 53 5.27 -2.44 10.85
N ALA A 54 5.65 -1.52 9.93
CA ALA A 54 4.99 -1.40 8.64
C ALA A 54 5.28 -2.55 7.66
N THR A 55 6.30 -3.36 7.90
CA THR A 55 6.65 -4.52 7.07
C THR A 55 6.43 -5.86 7.78
N ALA A 56 6.01 -5.84 9.04
CA ALA A 56 5.78 -7.07 9.82
C ALA A 56 4.62 -7.92 9.27
N ASN A 57 3.64 -7.30 8.60
CA ASN A 57 2.44 -7.98 8.11
C ASN A 57 2.13 -7.65 6.64
N PRO A 58 1.49 -8.57 5.89
CA PRO A 58 1.00 -8.30 4.54
C PRO A 58 -0.07 -7.21 4.54
N VAL A 59 -0.01 -6.29 3.56
CA VAL A 59 -1.04 -5.29 3.33
C VAL A 59 -2.24 -5.93 2.65
N LYS A 60 -3.46 -5.64 3.14
CA LYS A 60 -4.70 -6.09 2.51
C LYS A 60 -5.10 -5.13 1.40
N LEU A 61 -5.35 -5.66 0.20
CA LEU A 61 -5.85 -4.90 -0.96
C LEU A 61 -7.37 -4.66 -0.85
N ASN A 62 -7.78 -3.90 0.17
CA ASN A 62 -9.19 -3.75 0.56
C ASN A 62 -9.77 -2.36 0.25
N HIS A 63 -9.41 -1.79 -0.90
CA HIS A 63 -9.99 -0.54 -1.39
C HIS A 63 -10.25 -0.62 -2.89
N PRO A 64 -11.31 0.03 -3.45
CA PRO A 64 -11.57 0.06 -4.88
C PRO A 64 -10.36 0.45 -5.74
N TRP A 65 -9.53 1.36 -5.25
CA TRP A 65 -8.28 1.77 -5.91
C TRP A 65 -7.21 0.68 -5.99
N CYS A 66 -7.18 -0.26 -5.04
CA CYS A 66 -6.29 -1.42 -5.13
C CYS A 66 -6.66 -2.25 -6.36
N ALA A 67 -7.96 -2.47 -6.59
CA ALA A 67 -8.44 -3.18 -7.77
C ALA A 67 -8.20 -2.37 -9.05
N SER A 68 -8.64 -1.11 -9.09
CA SER A 68 -8.58 -0.27 -10.30
C SER A 68 -7.15 0.04 -10.75
N PHE A 69 -6.25 0.38 -9.83
CA PHE A 69 -4.92 0.85 -10.21
C PHE A 69 -3.87 -0.26 -10.16
N CYS A 70 -3.79 -1.00 -9.05
CA CYS A 70 -2.71 -1.97 -8.84
C CYS A 70 -3.02 -3.32 -9.52
N VAL A 71 -4.19 -3.92 -9.24
CA VAL A 71 -4.51 -5.28 -9.66
C VAL A 71 -4.95 -5.35 -11.13
N LEU A 72 -5.90 -4.52 -11.56
CA LEU A 72 -6.48 -4.57 -12.91
C LEU A 72 -5.84 -3.61 -13.91
N GLY A 73 -4.88 -2.78 -13.48
CA GLY A 73 -3.95 -2.11 -14.41
C GLY A 73 -4.37 -0.71 -14.89
N GLY A 74 -4.85 0.15 -14.00
CA GLY A 74 -5.06 1.58 -14.29
C GLY A 74 -3.95 2.51 -13.81
N GLY A 75 -2.98 2.01 -13.02
CA GLY A 75 -1.92 2.82 -12.44
C GLY A 75 -0.54 2.35 -12.90
N SER A 76 0.24 3.26 -13.49
CA SER A 76 1.68 3.06 -13.67
C SER A 76 2.41 3.85 -12.59
N CYS A 77 3.14 3.17 -11.72
CA CYS A 77 4.06 3.83 -10.82
C CYS A 77 5.46 3.32 -11.10
N SER A 78 6.26 4.15 -11.77
CA SER A 78 7.70 3.96 -11.88
C SER A 78 8.35 4.40 -10.57
N ALA A 79 9.27 3.59 -10.05
CA ALA A 79 10.13 3.95 -8.92
C ALA A 79 11.14 5.03 -9.31
#